data_AF-A0A258DD38-F1
#
_entry.id   AF-A0A258DD38-F1
#
_cell.length_a   1.000
_cell.length_b   1.000
_cell.length_c   1.000
_cell.angle_alpha   90.00
_cell.angle_beta   90.00
_cell.angle_gamma   90.00
#
_symmetry.space_group_name_H-M   'P 1'
#
loop_
_entity.id
_entity.type
_entity.pdbx_description
1 polymer ?
#
loop_
_entity_poly.entity_id
_entity_poly.type
_entity_poly.pdbx_seq_one_letter_code
_entity_poly.pdbx_strand_id
1 'polypeptide(L)'
;MKITPLAIPEVLLITPARHGDERGWFSETFRQSALEEAGFNAAFVQDNHVRSTTRGIQRGLHYQKPPHAQDKLLRCVVGSIFDVAVDIRKGSPTYGHWVGAELSAENRQQLLAPKGFAHGYVTLTDACEVLYKVTDYYAPQAEGGVRWSDPAIGIDWPIPVPRCSARSIRRSNIEILPLAGEVSAKRTVGEVLEGLPLPSPSPFGDTSPLGRGFEMTAFTDVFWTAHDGLRLHARDYAPVGEARGLPVICIHGLTRNARDFEDLAPRIAATGRRVLAMDVRGRGLSARDPQPLNYHPGTYATDVVALLEAAGIERAVFVGTSMGGLITMVLTSLKPEAIAAAVLNDVGPELSPVGLARIAGYTGLASHFATWDAAVAYAKAINEAAFPAYGAQDWDVFARRLFDQEGDGFVLAYDPDISAPIKAAAQAAAKTQAEGGQALAPPDMYPLFRALAKDRPLLLVRGEISDLIDVEIAARMRAAAPDMAYVEVPGVGHAPMLSEPEAWSAIEKLLHAIP
;
A
#
# COMPACT_ATOMS: atom_id res chain seq x y z
N MET A 1 32.11 -24.89 -22.02
CA MET A 1 31.32 -24.38 -20.88
C MET A 1 31.02 -25.51 -19.91
N LYS A 2 30.81 -25.25 -18.62
CA LYS A 2 30.38 -26.27 -17.64
C LYS A 2 28.88 -26.14 -17.42
N ILE A 3 28.13 -27.23 -17.50
CA ILE A 3 26.69 -27.29 -17.25
C ILE A 3 26.47 -28.26 -16.08
N THR A 4 25.70 -27.86 -15.08
CA THR A 4 25.50 -28.63 -13.86
C THR A 4 24.02 -28.57 -13.44
N PRO A 5 23.34 -29.72 -13.33
CA PRO A 5 21.99 -29.76 -12.76
C PRO A 5 21.97 -29.24 -11.33
N LEU A 6 20.91 -28.54 -10.94
CA LEU A 6 20.65 -28.18 -9.54
C LEU A 6 19.89 -29.31 -8.81
N ALA A 7 19.44 -29.05 -7.59
CA ALA A 7 18.67 -30.00 -6.79
C ALA A 7 17.35 -30.44 -7.46
N ILE A 8 16.81 -29.62 -8.37
CA ILE A 8 15.81 -30.02 -9.37
C ILE A 8 16.57 -30.21 -10.70
N PRO A 9 16.79 -31.46 -11.16
CA PRO A 9 17.76 -31.74 -12.22
C PRO A 9 17.49 -31.09 -13.58
N GLU A 10 16.23 -30.72 -13.86
CA GLU A 10 15.86 -30.04 -15.09
C GLU A 10 16.26 -28.55 -15.10
N VAL A 11 16.56 -27.96 -13.94
CA VAL A 11 17.09 -26.60 -13.83
C VAL A 11 18.61 -26.67 -13.91
N LEU A 12 19.19 -26.07 -14.95
CA LEU A 12 20.62 -26.17 -15.22
C LEU A 12 21.35 -24.87 -14.87
N LEU A 13 22.43 -25.00 -14.09
CA LEU A 13 23.38 -23.92 -13.86
C LEU A 13 24.53 -24.03 -14.86
N ILE A 14 24.72 -22.97 -15.65
CA ILE A 14 25.69 -22.93 -16.74
C ILE A 14 26.79 -21.93 -16.39
N THR A 15 28.04 -22.37 -16.42
CA THR A 15 29.23 -21.55 -16.17
C THR A 15 30.06 -21.44 -17.45
N PRO A 16 29.99 -20.30 -18.17
CA PRO A 16 30.84 -20.00 -19.31
C PRO A 16 32.32 -19.96 -18.96
N ALA A 17 33.17 -20.45 -19.86
CA ALA A 17 34.62 -20.26 -19.74
C ALA A 17 34.99 -18.81 -20.09
N ARG A 18 36.05 -18.28 -19.49
CA ARG A 18 36.60 -16.96 -19.79
C ARG A 18 38.08 -17.09 -20.08
N HIS A 19 38.49 -16.45 -21.16
CA HIS A 19 39.87 -16.37 -21.60
C HIS A 19 40.22 -14.89 -21.63
N GLY A 20 41.23 -14.46 -20.88
CA GLY A 20 41.56 -13.05 -20.74
C GLY A 20 43.04 -12.77 -20.84
N ASP A 21 43.34 -11.53 -21.19
CA ASP A 21 44.67 -10.93 -21.27
C ASP A 21 44.59 -9.49 -20.74
N GLU A 22 45.66 -8.70 -20.88
CA GLU A 22 45.70 -7.33 -20.36
C GLU A 22 44.62 -6.39 -20.96
N ARG A 23 44.01 -6.74 -22.09
CA ARG A 23 42.97 -5.94 -22.75
C ARG A 23 41.57 -6.23 -22.20
N GLY A 24 41.42 -7.32 -21.44
CA GLY A 24 40.14 -7.76 -20.91
C GLY A 24 39.94 -9.25 -21.11
N TRP A 25 38.75 -9.64 -21.56
CA TRP A 25 38.41 -11.06 -21.68
C TRP A 25 37.34 -11.35 -22.71
N PHE A 26 37.40 -12.56 -23.23
CA PHE A 26 36.40 -13.17 -24.10
C PHE A 26 35.73 -14.36 -23.40
N SER A 27 34.44 -14.54 -23.63
CA SER A 27 33.67 -15.68 -23.12
C SER A 27 32.61 -16.07 -24.13
N GLU A 28 32.60 -17.35 -24.53
CA GLU A 28 31.45 -17.93 -25.23
C GLU A 28 30.33 -18.17 -24.22
N THR A 29 29.33 -17.31 -24.24
CA THR A 29 28.28 -17.29 -23.23
C THR A 29 27.14 -18.25 -23.55
N PHE A 30 27.02 -18.69 -24.80
CA PHE A 30 25.96 -19.58 -25.24
C PHE A 30 26.45 -20.43 -26.42
N ARG A 31 26.16 -21.72 -26.37
CA ARG A 31 26.37 -22.67 -27.47
C ARG A 31 25.25 -23.69 -27.45
N GLN A 32 24.46 -23.73 -28.53
CA GLN A 32 23.30 -24.62 -28.66
C GLN A 32 23.70 -26.10 -28.49
N SER A 33 24.74 -26.56 -29.18
CA SER A 33 25.17 -27.97 -29.12
C SER A 33 25.55 -28.43 -27.71
N ALA A 34 26.10 -27.55 -26.87
CA ALA A 34 26.42 -27.88 -25.49
C ALA A 34 25.15 -28.02 -24.62
N LEU A 35 24.08 -27.28 -24.93
CA LEU A 35 22.79 -27.44 -24.26
C LEU A 35 22.09 -28.73 -24.73
N GLU A 36 22.19 -29.08 -26.00
CA GLU A 36 21.66 -30.34 -26.55
C GLU A 36 22.33 -31.55 -25.91
N GLU A 37 23.66 -31.54 -25.76
CA GLU A 37 24.41 -32.55 -25.00
C GLU A 37 23.97 -32.66 -23.53
N ALA A 38 23.48 -31.55 -22.95
CA ALA A 38 22.92 -31.49 -21.61
C ALA A 38 21.40 -31.81 -21.56
N GLY A 39 20.79 -32.19 -22.68
CA GLY A 39 19.40 -32.61 -22.77
C GLY A 39 18.37 -31.52 -23.11
N PHE A 40 18.82 -30.31 -23.46
CA PHE A 40 17.95 -29.20 -23.85
C PHE A 40 17.94 -29.02 -25.38
N ASN A 41 16.81 -29.32 -26.02
CA ASN A 41 16.68 -29.39 -27.48
C ASN A 41 15.79 -28.29 -28.09
N ALA A 42 15.54 -27.20 -27.37
CA ALA A 42 14.73 -26.08 -27.87
C ALA A 42 15.61 -24.95 -28.43
N ALA A 43 15.04 -24.17 -29.34
CA ALA A 43 15.67 -22.96 -29.89
C ALA A 43 15.15 -21.72 -29.15
N PHE A 44 16.06 -20.79 -28.83
CA PHE A 44 15.70 -19.47 -28.33
C PHE A 44 15.31 -18.54 -29.48
N VAL A 45 14.21 -17.81 -29.33
CA VAL A 45 13.63 -16.96 -30.39
C VAL A 45 13.53 -15.48 -30.02
N GLN A 46 13.74 -15.14 -28.75
CA GLN A 46 13.69 -13.76 -28.27
C GLN A 46 14.71 -13.55 -27.16
N ASP A 47 15.38 -12.39 -27.22
CA ASP A 47 16.25 -11.86 -26.18
C ASP A 47 15.60 -10.67 -25.48
N ASN A 48 15.87 -10.54 -24.20
CA ASN A 48 15.36 -9.48 -23.36
C ASN A 48 16.49 -8.92 -22.49
N HIS A 49 16.43 -7.61 -22.22
CA HIS A 49 17.38 -6.89 -21.38
C HIS A 49 16.61 -6.06 -20.37
N VAL A 50 16.92 -6.24 -19.10
CA VAL A 50 16.25 -5.57 -17.98
C VAL A 50 17.28 -4.86 -17.12
N ARG A 51 17.05 -3.58 -16.87
CA ARG A 51 17.78 -2.79 -15.88
C ARG A 51 16.94 -2.63 -14.61
N SER A 52 17.58 -2.88 -13.48
CA SER A 52 17.01 -2.70 -12.15
C SER A 52 17.92 -1.77 -11.36
N THR A 53 17.39 -0.65 -10.87
CA THR A 53 18.22 0.46 -10.39
C THR A 53 18.76 0.26 -8.98
N THR A 54 18.02 -0.44 -8.12
CA THR A 54 18.36 -0.59 -6.70
C THR A 54 18.47 -2.06 -6.30
N ARG A 55 19.26 -2.34 -5.26
CA ARG A 55 19.26 -3.60 -4.51
C ARG A 55 17.86 -3.88 -3.94
N GLY A 56 17.50 -5.16 -3.85
CA GLY A 56 16.21 -5.60 -3.31
C GLY A 56 15.05 -5.55 -4.30
N ILE A 57 15.26 -5.22 -5.57
CA ILE A 57 14.22 -5.30 -6.60
C ILE A 57 13.95 -6.76 -6.92
N GLN A 58 12.74 -7.20 -6.61
CA GLN A 58 12.16 -8.48 -6.97
C GLN A 58 11.47 -8.39 -8.32
N ARG A 59 11.72 -9.37 -9.17
CA ARG A 59 10.94 -9.62 -10.38
C ARG A 59 10.57 -11.09 -10.47
N GLY A 60 9.28 -11.39 -10.67
CA GLY A 60 8.79 -12.76 -10.70
C GLY A 60 7.94 -13.11 -9.49
N LEU A 61 7.53 -14.37 -9.31
CA LEU A 61 7.83 -15.50 -10.17
C LEU A 61 6.86 -15.51 -11.36
N HIS A 62 7.36 -15.47 -12.59
CA HIS A 62 6.54 -15.41 -13.80
C HIS A 62 6.70 -16.64 -14.67
N TYR A 63 5.62 -17.03 -15.32
CA TYR A 63 5.58 -18.07 -16.35
C TYR A 63 4.59 -17.69 -17.45
N GLN A 64 4.66 -18.41 -18.56
CA GLN A 64 3.60 -18.39 -19.57
C GLN A 64 2.93 -19.75 -19.64
N LYS A 65 1.60 -19.74 -19.74
CA LYS A 65 0.77 -20.94 -19.86
C LYS A 65 0.84 -21.51 -21.29
N PRO A 66 0.66 -22.83 -21.47
CA PRO A 66 0.42 -23.40 -22.78
C PRO A 66 -0.70 -22.67 -23.53
N PRO A 67 -0.60 -22.50 -24.86
CA PRO A 67 0.46 -23.03 -25.73
C PRO A 67 1.77 -22.23 -25.72
N HIS A 68 1.84 -21.08 -25.06
CA HIS A 68 2.97 -20.15 -25.09
C HIS A 68 4.00 -20.34 -23.96
N ALA A 69 4.11 -21.56 -23.41
CA ALA A 69 5.07 -21.84 -22.35
C ALA A 69 6.51 -21.61 -22.85
N GLN A 70 7.38 -21.08 -21.99
CA GLN A 70 8.76 -20.72 -22.35
C GLN A 70 9.76 -21.41 -21.43
N ASP A 71 10.86 -21.87 -22.01
CA ASP A 71 12.11 -22.04 -21.29
C ASP A 71 12.81 -20.68 -21.22
N LYS A 72 13.54 -20.41 -20.14
CA LYS A 72 14.24 -19.14 -19.90
C LYS A 72 15.70 -19.40 -19.56
N LEU A 73 16.63 -18.77 -20.29
CA LEU A 73 18.05 -18.77 -19.95
C LEU A 73 18.46 -17.38 -19.50
N LEU A 74 18.90 -17.23 -18.25
CA LEU A 74 19.12 -15.94 -17.60
C LEU A 74 20.58 -15.70 -17.23
N ARG A 75 21.00 -14.43 -17.32
CA ARG A 75 22.32 -13.97 -16.90
C ARG A 75 22.29 -12.56 -16.34
N CYS A 76 23.04 -12.30 -15.28
CA CYS A 76 23.36 -10.94 -14.84
C CYS A 76 24.70 -10.48 -15.45
N VAL A 77 24.70 -9.33 -16.14
CA VAL A 77 25.89 -8.76 -16.81
C VAL A 77 26.44 -7.52 -16.12
N VAL A 78 25.64 -6.86 -15.30
CA VAL A 78 26.07 -5.79 -14.38
C VAL A 78 25.45 -6.09 -13.02
N GLY A 79 26.24 -6.02 -11.95
CA GLY A 79 25.78 -6.31 -10.59
C GLY A 79 25.66 -7.80 -10.24
N SER A 80 24.82 -8.10 -9.25
CA SER A 80 24.50 -9.46 -8.80
C SER A 80 23.01 -9.61 -8.51
N ILE A 81 22.44 -10.79 -8.80
CA ILE A 81 21.06 -11.19 -8.50
C ILE A 81 21.04 -12.57 -7.86
N PHE A 82 20.00 -12.88 -7.09
CA PHE A 82 19.65 -14.25 -6.72
C PHE A 82 18.47 -14.70 -7.56
N ASP A 83 18.72 -15.63 -8.48
CA ASP A 83 17.77 -16.11 -9.49
C ASP A 83 17.16 -17.44 -9.04
N VAL A 84 15.85 -17.60 -9.19
CA VAL A 84 15.03 -18.69 -8.64
C VAL A 84 14.10 -19.26 -9.69
N ALA A 85 13.98 -20.59 -9.70
CA ALA A 85 13.01 -21.34 -10.47
C ALA A 85 12.15 -22.21 -9.52
N VAL A 86 10.83 -22.15 -9.68
CA VAL A 86 9.84 -22.93 -8.92
C VAL A 86 9.11 -23.87 -9.85
N ASP A 87 9.03 -25.14 -9.50
CA ASP A 87 8.29 -26.12 -10.28
C ASP A 87 6.78 -25.96 -10.10
N ILE A 88 6.08 -25.63 -11.18
CA ILE A 88 4.61 -25.46 -11.20
C ILE A 88 3.90 -26.54 -12.01
N ARG A 89 4.59 -27.65 -12.33
CA ARG A 89 4.03 -28.79 -13.08
C ARG A 89 3.20 -29.66 -12.14
N LYS A 90 1.87 -29.58 -12.24
CA LYS A 90 0.96 -30.45 -11.46
C LYS A 90 1.31 -31.93 -11.70
N GLY A 91 1.50 -32.68 -10.62
CA GLY A 91 1.90 -34.09 -10.66
C GLY A 91 3.42 -34.33 -10.70
N SER A 92 4.24 -33.27 -10.74
CA SER A 92 5.69 -33.40 -10.57
C SER A 92 6.05 -33.81 -9.14
N PRO A 93 7.06 -34.69 -8.92
CA PRO A 93 7.59 -34.99 -7.59
C PRO A 93 8.13 -33.78 -6.84
N THR A 94 8.49 -32.71 -7.56
CA THR A 94 9.03 -31.46 -7.01
C THR A 94 8.05 -30.29 -7.13
N TYR A 95 6.76 -30.55 -7.38
CA TYR A 95 5.75 -29.48 -7.47
C TYR A 95 5.73 -28.60 -6.22
N GLY A 96 5.86 -27.28 -6.41
CA GLY A 96 5.95 -26.30 -5.32
C GLY A 96 7.35 -26.16 -4.71
N HIS A 97 8.32 -27.01 -5.07
CA HIS A 97 9.72 -26.83 -4.66
C HIS A 97 10.43 -25.83 -5.56
N TRP A 98 11.51 -25.25 -5.02
CA TRP A 98 12.30 -24.24 -5.69
C TRP A 98 13.79 -24.56 -5.65
N VAL A 99 14.53 -24.02 -6.62
CA VAL A 99 15.99 -23.95 -6.59
C VAL A 99 16.44 -22.56 -7.02
N GLY A 100 17.58 -22.12 -6.54
CA GLY A 100 18.13 -20.82 -6.90
C GLY A 100 19.66 -20.78 -6.91
N ALA A 101 20.19 -19.75 -7.55
CA ALA A 101 21.63 -19.48 -7.62
C ALA A 101 21.88 -17.98 -7.68
N GLU A 102 23.00 -17.54 -7.11
CA GLU A 102 23.50 -16.18 -7.36
C GLU A 102 24.05 -16.10 -8.79
N LEU A 103 23.59 -15.12 -9.57
CA LEU A 103 24.12 -14.81 -10.90
C LEU A 103 24.70 -13.40 -10.88
N SER A 104 25.96 -13.22 -11.27
CA SER A 104 26.63 -11.93 -11.24
C SER A 104 27.55 -11.72 -12.44
N ALA A 105 27.91 -10.45 -12.68
CA ALA A 105 28.92 -10.10 -13.67
C ALA A 105 30.28 -10.80 -13.39
N GLU A 106 30.56 -11.10 -12.12
CA GLU A 106 31.80 -11.73 -11.65
C GLU A 106 31.77 -13.25 -11.81
N ASN A 107 30.74 -13.92 -11.28
CA ASN A 107 30.64 -15.39 -11.37
C ASN A 107 30.26 -15.86 -12.77
N ARG A 108 29.60 -14.99 -13.56
CA ARG A 108 29.20 -15.15 -14.97
C ARG A 108 28.25 -16.32 -15.21
N GLN A 109 27.67 -16.87 -14.15
CA GLN A 109 26.80 -18.02 -14.24
C GLN A 109 25.48 -17.64 -14.89
N GLN A 110 24.80 -18.65 -15.41
CA GLN A 110 23.47 -18.54 -16.00
C GLN A 110 22.57 -19.62 -15.46
N LEU A 111 21.28 -19.32 -15.31
CA LEU A 111 20.27 -20.28 -14.92
C LEU A 111 19.34 -20.58 -16.11
N LEU A 112 19.19 -21.86 -16.45
CA LEU A 112 18.18 -22.33 -17.39
C LEU A 112 16.99 -22.88 -16.61
N ALA A 113 15.87 -22.16 -16.65
CA ALA A 113 14.60 -22.59 -16.09
C ALA A 113 13.70 -23.13 -17.22
N PRO A 114 13.31 -24.41 -17.21
CA PRO A 114 12.54 -24.99 -18.31
C PRO A 114 11.05 -24.61 -18.25
N LYS A 115 10.33 -24.91 -19.34
CA LYS A 115 8.86 -24.81 -19.39
C LYS A 115 8.22 -25.54 -18.22
N GLY A 116 7.17 -24.93 -17.66
CA GLY A 116 6.52 -25.46 -16.46
C GLY A 116 7.17 -25.02 -15.14
N PHE A 117 8.13 -24.10 -15.19
CA PHE A 117 8.65 -23.42 -14.00
C PHE A 117 8.21 -21.96 -13.96
N ALA A 118 7.88 -21.46 -12.76
CA ALA A 118 7.76 -20.04 -12.49
C ALA A 118 9.15 -19.49 -12.11
N HIS A 119 9.55 -18.40 -12.75
CA HIS A 119 10.92 -17.89 -12.64
C HIS A 119 10.95 -16.45 -12.15
N GLY A 120 11.91 -16.12 -11.29
CA GLY A 120 12.13 -14.75 -10.81
C GLY A 120 13.47 -14.56 -10.14
N TYR A 121 13.81 -13.32 -9.82
CA TYR A 121 15.03 -12.99 -9.09
C TYR A 121 14.86 -11.79 -8.17
N VAL A 122 15.81 -11.62 -7.26
CA VAL A 122 16.01 -10.38 -6.50
C VAL A 122 17.40 -9.80 -6.79
N THR A 123 17.51 -8.48 -6.94
CA THR A 123 18.81 -7.81 -7.09
C THR A 123 19.58 -7.77 -5.76
N LEU A 124 20.82 -8.25 -5.75
CA LEU A 124 21.70 -8.24 -4.59
C LEU A 124 22.57 -6.99 -4.51
N THR A 125 22.73 -6.28 -5.63
CA THR A 125 23.43 -5.00 -5.73
C THR A 125 22.54 -3.94 -6.42
N ASP A 126 22.99 -2.69 -6.39
CA ASP A 126 22.39 -1.64 -7.20
C ASP A 126 22.75 -1.80 -8.69
N ALA A 127 22.00 -1.12 -9.55
CA ALA A 127 22.23 -1.02 -10.99
C ALA A 127 22.41 -2.38 -11.70
N CYS A 128 21.66 -3.41 -11.31
CA CYS A 128 21.74 -4.71 -11.97
C CYS A 128 21.17 -4.67 -13.39
N GLU A 129 21.90 -5.29 -14.32
CA GLU A 129 21.42 -5.55 -15.68
C GLU A 129 21.37 -7.04 -15.95
N VAL A 130 20.20 -7.51 -16.38
CA VAL A 130 19.91 -8.92 -16.61
C VAL A 130 19.52 -9.12 -18.05
N LEU A 131 20.16 -10.07 -18.71
CA LEU A 131 19.81 -10.57 -20.02
C LEU A 131 19.11 -11.91 -19.87
N TYR A 132 18.05 -12.13 -20.64
CA TYR A 132 17.47 -13.47 -20.72
C TYR A 132 16.96 -13.81 -22.11
N LYS A 133 17.04 -15.10 -22.44
CA LYS A 133 16.55 -15.69 -23.69
C LYS A 133 15.31 -16.52 -23.42
N VAL A 134 14.36 -16.53 -24.36
CA VAL A 134 13.15 -17.37 -24.27
C VAL A 134 12.87 -18.16 -25.55
N THR A 135 12.24 -19.32 -25.42
CA THR A 135 11.97 -20.27 -26.53
C THR A 135 10.65 -20.06 -27.27
N ASP A 136 9.86 -19.07 -26.85
CA ASP A 136 8.65 -18.62 -27.56
C ASP A 136 8.51 -17.11 -27.38
N TYR A 137 7.72 -16.42 -28.20
CA TYR A 137 7.50 -14.98 -28.07
C TYR A 137 6.66 -14.62 -26.83
N TYR A 138 6.78 -13.37 -26.37
CA TYR A 138 5.93 -12.88 -25.29
C TYR A 138 4.46 -12.85 -25.71
N ALA A 139 3.60 -13.55 -24.98
CA ALA A 139 2.16 -13.58 -25.19
C ALA A 139 1.44 -13.09 -23.90
N PRO A 140 1.10 -11.79 -23.80
CA PRO A 140 0.53 -11.20 -22.59
C PRO A 140 -0.70 -11.95 -22.03
N GLN A 141 -1.50 -12.55 -22.90
CA GLN A 141 -2.68 -13.33 -22.57
C GLN A 141 -2.37 -14.65 -21.84
N ALA A 142 -1.17 -15.20 -22.04
CA ALA A 142 -0.72 -16.46 -21.44
C ALA A 142 0.08 -16.24 -20.15
N GLU A 143 0.38 -14.98 -19.80
CA GLU A 143 1.13 -14.64 -18.59
C GLU A 143 0.43 -15.16 -17.32
N GLY A 144 1.24 -15.71 -16.43
CA GLY A 144 0.86 -16.14 -15.09
C GLY A 144 1.96 -15.79 -14.10
N GLY A 145 1.55 -15.62 -12.85
CA GLY A 145 2.45 -15.32 -11.74
C GLY A 145 2.24 -16.28 -10.58
N VAL A 146 3.33 -16.57 -9.89
CA VAL A 146 3.30 -17.17 -8.55
C VAL A 146 3.82 -16.12 -7.58
N ARG A 147 3.16 -16.03 -6.42
CA ARG A 147 3.59 -15.12 -5.36
C ARG A 147 5.00 -15.51 -4.94
N TRP A 148 5.94 -14.59 -5.08
CA TRP A 148 7.35 -14.82 -4.72
C TRP A 148 7.55 -15.13 -3.22
N SER A 149 6.62 -14.66 -2.39
CA SER A 149 6.55 -14.87 -0.94
C SER A 149 5.48 -15.88 -0.54
N ASP A 150 5.10 -16.80 -1.44
CA ASP A 150 4.17 -17.87 -1.09
C ASP A 150 4.77 -18.75 0.03
N PRO A 151 4.14 -18.81 1.22
CA PRO A 151 4.67 -19.60 2.33
C PRO A 151 4.64 -21.11 2.05
N ALA A 152 3.78 -21.58 1.13
CA ALA A 152 3.77 -22.98 0.72
C ALA A 152 4.99 -23.37 -0.11
N ILE A 153 5.61 -22.40 -0.79
CA ILE A 153 6.85 -22.58 -1.56
C ILE A 153 8.07 -22.31 -0.66
N GLY A 154 8.00 -21.30 0.20
CA GLY A 154 9.02 -21.03 1.22
C GLY A 154 10.40 -20.73 0.62
N ILE A 155 10.49 -19.76 -0.29
CA ILE A 155 11.76 -19.38 -0.91
C ILE A 155 12.64 -18.61 0.07
N ASP A 156 13.85 -19.11 0.31
CA ASP A 156 14.88 -18.46 1.11
C ASP A 156 15.59 -17.36 0.32
N TRP A 157 14.92 -16.22 0.17
CA TRP A 157 15.53 -15.05 -0.46
C TRP A 157 16.69 -14.53 0.41
N PRO A 158 17.92 -14.38 -0.12
CA PRO A 158 19.12 -14.10 0.68
C PRO A 158 19.21 -12.66 1.20
N ILE A 159 18.23 -11.82 0.85
CA ILE A 159 18.10 -10.46 1.34
C ILE A 159 16.62 -10.18 1.62
N PRO A 160 16.30 -9.29 2.58
CA PRO A 160 14.94 -8.76 2.70
C PRO A 160 14.54 -8.16 1.35
N VAL A 161 13.42 -8.60 0.80
CA VAL A 161 12.99 -8.28 -0.57
C VAL A 161 11.96 -7.14 -0.53
N PRO A 162 12.35 -5.86 -0.69
CA PRO A 162 11.51 -4.71 -0.31
C PRO A 162 10.70 -4.14 -1.48
N ARG A 163 10.89 -4.63 -2.70
CA ARG A 163 10.32 -4.02 -3.92
C ARG A 163 9.88 -5.09 -4.91
N CYS A 164 8.66 -5.00 -5.41
CA CYS A 164 8.20 -5.77 -6.55
C CYS A 164 7.82 -4.80 -7.68
N SER A 165 8.24 -5.03 -8.92
CA SER A 165 7.73 -4.22 -10.04
C SER A 165 6.25 -4.53 -10.25
N ALA A 166 5.39 -3.50 -10.37
CA ALA A 166 3.92 -3.54 -10.38
C ALA A 166 3.24 -4.48 -11.42
N ARG A 167 4.02 -5.25 -12.20
CA ARG A 167 3.54 -6.21 -13.19
C ARG A 167 3.43 -7.66 -12.68
N SER A 168 3.98 -8.00 -11.51
CA SER A 168 4.10 -9.41 -11.06
C SER A 168 2.88 -10.01 -10.33
N ILE A 169 1.83 -9.24 -10.08
CA ILE A 169 0.60 -9.77 -9.46
C ILE A 169 -0.50 -9.82 -10.51
N ARG A 170 -0.40 -10.77 -11.45
CA ARG A 170 -1.55 -11.25 -12.22
C ARG A 170 -1.81 -12.71 -11.89
N ARG A 171 -2.91 -12.92 -11.15
CA ARG A 171 -3.69 -14.17 -10.99
C ARG A 171 -2.87 -15.43 -10.67
N SER A 172 -2.80 -15.79 -9.39
CA SER A 172 -2.67 -17.17 -8.97
C SER A 172 -3.99 -17.91 -9.23
N ASN A 173 -4.16 -18.50 -10.41
CA ASN A 173 -5.15 -19.55 -10.66
C ASN A 173 -4.54 -20.96 -10.41
N ILE A 174 -3.47 -21.04 -9.64
CA ILE A 174 -2.91 -22.31 -9.20
C ILE A 174 -3.26 -22.43 -7.72
N GLU A 175 -4.33 -23.18 -7.43
CA GLU A 175 -4.46 -23.85 -6.15
C GLU A 175 -3.28 -24.81 -6.04
N ILE A 176 -2.27 -24.46 -5.23
CA ILE A 176 -1.37 -25.45 -4.65
C ILE A 176 -2.22 -26.14 -3.58
N LEU A 177 -2.93 -27.20 -3.98
CA LEU A 177 -3.64 -28.06 -3.05
C LEU A 177 -2.62 -28.63 -2.05
N PRO A 178 -2.92 -28.64 -0.74
CA PRO A 178 -2.03 -29.21 0.25
C PRO A 178 -1.74 -30.68 -0.09
N LEU A 179 -0.47 -31.06 -0.05
CA LEU A 179 -0.05 -32.45 -0.20
C LEU A 179 -0.71 -33.27 0.91
N ALA A 180 -1.63 -34.15 0.53
CA ALA A 180 -2.13 -35.19 1.41
C ALA A 180 -1.03 -36.24 1.59
N GLY A 181 -0.51 -36.38 2.81
CA GLY A 181 0.45 -37.44 3.14
C GLY A 181 1.25 -37.19 4.42
N GLU A 182 0.64 -37.53 5.55
CA GLU A 182 1.23 -37.95 6.83
C GLU A 182 2.60 -37.38 7.26
N VAL A 183 2.61 -36.51 8.26
CA VAL A 183 3.43 -36.75 9.47
C VAL A 183 2.61 -36.40 10.71
N SER A 184 2.30 -37.44 11.47
CA SER A 184 1.73 -37.42 12.82
C SER A 184 2.65 -36.71 13.81
N ALA A 185 2.12 -35.72 14.53
CA ALA A 185 2.45 -35.52 15.95
C ALA A 185 1.25 -34.88 16.67
N LYS A 186 0.54 -35.73 17.42
CA LYS A 186 -0.62 -35.42 18.27
C LYS A 186 -0.34 -34.25 19.24
N ARG A 187 -1.33 -33.37 19.43
CA ARG A 187 -1.96 -33.15 20.75
C ARG A 187 -3.36 -32.53 20.59
N THR A 188 -4.25 -33.05 21.41
CA THR A 188 -5.71 -33.03 21.34
C THR A 188 -6.32 -31.68 21.76
N VAL A 189 -7.37 -31.27 21.07
CA VAL A 189 -8.29 -30.18 21.48
C VAL A 189 -9.30 -30.74 22.48
N GLY A 190 -9.51 -30.04 23.59
CA GLY A 190 -10.74 -30.11 24.39
C GLY A 190 -11.55 -28.84 24.14
N GLU A 191 -12.81 -29.02 23.76
CA GLU A 191 -13.82 -27.98 23.51
C GLU A 191 -14.12 -27.15 24.77
N VAL A 192 -14.27 -25.82 24.62
CA VAL A 192 -15.42 -25.04 25.14
C VAL A 192 -15.62 -23.83 24.20
N LEU A 193 -16.82 -23.74 23.63
CA LEU A 193 -17.39 -22.51 23.05
C LEU A 193 -17.84 -21.60 24.21
N GLU A 194 -17.20 -20.45 24.40
CA GLU A 194 -17.76 -19.18 24.91
C GLU A 194 -16.63 -18.19 25.22
N GLY A 195 -16.74 -16.95 24.72
CA GLY A 195 -15.85 -15.82 25.05
C GLY A 195 -14.71 -15.58 24.06
N LEU A 196 -14.99 -14.89 22.95
CA LEU A 196 -13.93 -14.27 22.15
C LEU A 196 -13.39 -13.05 22.92
N PRO A 197 -12.09 -12.96 23.23
CA PRO A 197 -11.52 -11.76 23.82
C PRO A 197 -11.52 -10.64 22.78
N LEU A 198 -11.84 -9.42 23.24
CA LEU A 198 -11.60 -8.19 22.49
C LEU A 198 -10.11 -8.16 22.05
N PRO A 199 -9.78 -7.70 20.82
CA PRO A 199 -8.39 -7.45 20.47
C PRO A 199 -7.79 -6.45 21.47
N SER A 200 -6.60 -6.74 21.97
CA SER A 200 -5.89 -5.93 22.96
C SER A 200 -5.63 -4.51 22.44
N PRO A 201 -5.63 -3.48 23.31
CA PRO A 201 -5.17 -2.14 22.94
C PRO A 201 -3.72 -2.18 22.46
N SER A 202 -3.32 -1.14 21.71
CA SER A 202 -1.98 -0.92 21.15
C SER A 202 -0.86 -1.59 21.96
N PRO A 203 0.00 -2.43 21.35
CA PRO A 203 1.13 -3.06 22.04
C PRO A 203 2.20 -2.04 22.48
N PHE A 204 2.08 -0.80 22.00
CA PHE A 204 2.89 0.32 22.43
C PHE A 204 2.12 1.10 23.48
N GLY A 205 2.59 1.00 24.73
CA GLY A 205 2.17 1.91 25.80
C GLY A 205 2.35 3.38 25.42
N ASP A 206 1.64 4.24 26.12
CA ASP A 206 1.53 5.67 25.87
C ASP A 206 2.91 6.37 25.84
N THR A 207 3.32 6.85 24.67
CA THR A 207 4.55 7.63 24.47
C THR A 207 4.29 8.90 23.68
N SER A 208 3.23 9.64 24.02
CA SER A 208 3.05 11.00 23.53
C SER A 208 4.27 11.87 23.90
N PRO A 209 4.85 12.66 22.96
CA PRO A 209 5.95 13.58 23.25
C PRO A 209 5.53 14.84 24.02
N LEU A 210 4.26 14.97 24.44
CA LEU A 210 3.80 16.13 25.21
C LEU A 210 4.21 16.00 26.69
N GLY A 211 5.37 16.56 27.01
CA GLY A 211 5.83 16.75 28.38
C GLY A 211 4.85 17.59 29.21
N ARG A 212 4.49 17.06 30.39
CA ARG A 212 3.96 17.72 31.60
C ARG A 212 2.77 18.67 31.39
N GLY A 213 1.56 18.20 31.69
CA GLY A 213 0.51 19.08 32.24
C GLY A 213 -0.94 18.83 31.79
N PHE A 214 -1.18 17.93 30.83
CA PHE A 214 -2.55 17.54 30.47
C PHE A 214 -2.84 16.13 31.01
N GLU A 215 -3.89 15.98 31.82
CA GLU A 215 -4.51 14.67 32.04
C GLU A 215 -4.98 14.17 30.67
N MET A 216 -4.32 13.12 30.18
CA MET A 216 -4.66 12.47 28.91
C MET A 216 -6.12 12.03 28.99
N THR A 217 -7.00 12.64 28.19
CA THR A 217 -8.34 12.11 28.01
C THR A 217 -8.24 10.77 27.28
N ALA A 218 -8.48 9.69 28.04
CA ALA A 218 -8.61 8.36 27.47
C ALA A 218 -9.82 8.34 26.52
N PHE A 219 -9.62 7.82 25.31
CA PHE A 219 -10.72 7.50 24.41
C PHE A 219 -11.33 6.14 24.77
N THR A 220 -12.55 5.90 24.33
CA THR A 220 -13.15 4.55 24.31
C THR A 220 -13.33 4.09 22.87
N ASP A 221 -13.00 2.83 22.58
CA ASP A 221 -13.27 2.23 21.29
C ASP A 221 -14.79 1.98 21.14
N VAL A 222 -15.39 2.56 20.12
CA VAL A 222 -16.79 2.35 19.76
C VAL A 222 -16.90 1.66 18.41
N PHE A 223 -17.89 0.80 18.28
CA PHE A 223 -18.14 0.06 17.06
C PHE A 223 -19.59 0.25 16.62
N TRP A 224 -19.80 0.40 15.31
CA TRP A 224 -21.12 0.44 14.71
C TRP A 224 -21.19 -0.49 13.51
N THR A 225 -22.40 -0.77 13.06
CA THR A 225 -22.66 -1.61 11.90
C THR A 225 -22.98 -0.73 10.72
N ALA A 226 -22.23 -0.87 9.63
CA ALA A 226 -22.53 -0.25 8.35
C ALA A 226 -23.83 -0.80 7.75
N HIS A 227 -24.40 -0.09 6.79
CA HIS A 227 -25.67 -0.47 6.13
C HIS A 227 -25.65 -1.87 5.49
N ASP A 228 -24.47 -2.37 5.12
CA ASP A 228 -24.23 -3.68 4.52
C ASP A 228 -23.74 -4.75 5.52
N GLY A 229 -23.78 -4.43 6.82
CA GLY A 229 -23.47 -5.36 7.90
C GLY A 229 -22.00 -5.38 8.37
N LEU A 230 -21.11 -4.60 7.75
CA LEU A 230 -19.72 -4.52 8.21
C LEU A 230 -19.61 -3.84 9.58
N ARG A 231 -18.79 -4.40 10.47
CA ARG A 231 -18.49 -3.80 11.78
C ARG A 231 -17.35 -2.80 11.62
N LEU A 232 -17.63 -1.53 11.88
CA LEU A 232 -16.68 -0.42 11.78
C LEU A 232 -16.35 0.14 13.16
N HIS A 233 -15.26 0.90 13.24
CA HIS A 233 -14.62 1.34 14.48
C HIS A 233 -14.35 2.85 14.49
N ALA A 234 -14.47 3.47 15.66
CA ALA A 234 -14.00 4.82 15.93
C ALA A 234 -13.47 4.93 17.36
N ARG A 235 -12.50 5.82 17.56
CA ARG A 235 -12.12 6.28 18.89
C ARG A 235 -13.03 7.41 19.33
N ASP A 236 -13.67 7.25 20.48
CA ASP A 236 -14.58 8.24 21.07
C ASP A 236 -13.91 8.97 22.24
N TYR A 237 -13.64 10.25 22.05
CA TYR A 237 -13.07 11.12 23.07
C TYR A 237 -14.21 11.92 23.70
N ALA A 238 -14.46 11.63 24.97
CA ALA A 238 -15.41 12.38 25.77
C ALA A 238 -14.95 13.84 25.93
N PRO A 239 -15.89 14.80 25.97
CA PRO A 239 -15.54 16.19 26.26
C PRO A 239 -14.93 16.33 27.66
N VAL A 240 -13.93 17.20 27.81
CA VAL A 240 -13.37 17.55 29.11
C VAL A 240 -14.29 18.55 29.79
N GLY A 241 -14.79 18.21 30.97
CA GLY A 241 -15.70 19.06 31.74
C GLY A 241 -17.14 19.00 31.21
N GLU A 242 -17.82 20.15 31.21
CA GLU A 242 -19.19 20.25 30.71
C GLU A 242 -19.21 20.14 29.18
N ALA A 243 -20.03 19.24 28.66
CA ALA A 243 -20.22 19.08 27.21
C ALA A 243 -20.77 20.37 26.59
N ARG A 244 -20.06 20.92 25.61
CA ARG A 244 -20.38 22.18 24.91
C ARG A 244 -20.11 22.04 23.42
N GLY A 245 -20.99 22.65 22.64
CA GLY A 245 -20.91 22.67 21.19
C GLY A 245 -21.16 21.33 20.51
N LEU A 246 -21.21 21.39 19.18
CA LEU A 246 -21.44 20.20 18.35
C LEU A 246 -20.25 19.22 18.40
N PRO A 247 -20.51 17.90 18.31
CA PRO A 247 -19.45 16.91 18.22
C PRO A 247 -18.63 17.09 16.94
N VAL A 248 -17.39 16.59 16.98
CA VAL A 248 -16.46 16.61 15.85
C VAL A 248 -16.24 15.21 15.32
N ILE A 249 -16.41 15.01 14.01
CA ILE A 249 -16.10 13.76 13.33
C ILE A 249 -14.78 13.94 12.57
N CYS A 250 -13.75 13.19 12.95
CA CYS A 250 -12.46 13.18 12.30
C CYS A 250 -12.36 11.98 11.33
N ILE A 251 -12.02 12.26 10.06
CA ILE A 251 -11.94 11.25 8.99
C ILE A 251 -10.55 11.31 8.35
N HIS A 252 -9.83 10.19 8.42
CA HIS A 252 -8.42 10.08 8.03
C HIS A 252 -8.22 9.99 6.50
N GLY A 253 -6.96 10.04 6.06
CA GLY A 253 -6.54 9.86 4.66
C GLY A 253 -6.58 8.42 4.16
N LEU A 254 -6.31 8.22 2.86
CA LEU A 254 -6.54 6.96 2.13
C LEU A 254 -5.99 5.69 2.80
N THR A 255 -4.74 5.75 3.26
CA THR A 255 -3.99 4.63 3.87
C THR A 255 -3.77 4.84 5.38
N ARG A 256 -4.59 5.69 5.98
CA ARG A 256 -4.45 6.14 7.38
C ARG A 256 -5.54 5.53 8.25
N ASN A 257 -5.55 5.88 9.53
CA ASN A 257 -6.53 5.39 10.51
C ASN A 257 -6.73 6.46 11.61
N ALA A 258 -7.56 6.19 12.61
CA ALA A 258 -7.92 7.09 13.70
C ALA A 258 -6.73 7.57 14.54
N ARG A 259 -5.58 6.88 14.50
CA ARG A 259 -4.35 7.28 15.23
C ARG A 259 -3.76 8.60 14.74
N ASP A 260 -4.10 9.04 13.53
CA ASP A 260 -3.66 10.35 13.00
C ASP A 260 -4.17 11.52 13.83
N PHE A 261 -5.27 11.30 14.56
CA PHE A 261 -5.92 12.32 15.36
C PHE A 261 -5.57 12.23 16.86
N GLU A 262 -4.59 11.42 17.26
CA GLU A 262 -4.26 11.24 18.68
C GLU A 262 -3.73 12.52 19.36
N ASP A 263 -3.17 13.46 18.58
CA ASP A 263 -2.78 14.78 19.10
C ASP A 263 -3.94 15.80 19.01
N LEU A 264 -4.77 15.71 17.96
CA LEU A 264 -5.82 16.69 17.68
C LEU A 264 -7.06 16.44 18.54
N ALA A 265 -7.51 15.20 18.66
CA ALA A 265 -8.77 14.86 19.31
C ALA A 265 -8.78 15.24 20.80
N PRO A 266 -7.72 15.01 21.60
CA PRO A 266 -7.67 15.48 22.98
C PRO A 266 -7.72 17.02 23.10
N ARG A 267 -7.09 17.75 22.16
CA ARG A 267 -7.14 19.22 22.14
C ARG A 267 -8.54 19.75 21.86
N ILE A 268 -9.26 19.12 20.93
CA ILE A 268 -10.66 19.45 20.65
C ILE A 268 -11.55 19.06 21.84
N ALA A 269 -11.33 17.89 22.44
CA ALA A 269 -12.06 17.44 23.62
C ALA A 269 -11.90 18.39 24.81
N ALA A 270 -10.72 18.99 24.96
CA ALA A 270 -10.45 20.03 25.95
C ALA A 270 -11.29 21.31 25.75
N THR A 271 -11.88 21.52 24.58
CA THR A 271 -12.83 22.62 24.32
C THR A 271 -14.27 22.32 24.76
N GLY A 272 -14.51 21.14 25.34
CA GLY A 272 -15.83 20.66 25.75
C GLY A 272 -16.60 19.92 24.66
N ARG A 273 -16.00 19.63 23.49
CA ARG A 273 -16.65 18.90 22.39
C ARG A 273 -16.34 17.41 22.42
N ARG A 274 -17.32 16.54 22.16
CA ARG A 274 -17.07 15.11 21.90
C ARG A 274 -16.37 14.96 20.54
N VAL A 275 -15.42 14.04 20.43
CA VAL A 275 -14.72 13.75 19.17
C VAL A 275 -14.83 12.28 18.81
N LEU A 276 -15.26 11.98 17.59
CA LEU A 276 -15.22 10.63 17.02
C LEU A 276 -14.18 10.59 15.90
N ALA A 277 -13.04 9.95 16.14
CA ALA A 277 -12.04 9.67 15.12
C ALA A 277 -12.32 8.30 14.52
N MET A 278 -12.90 8.27 13.32
CA MET A 278 -13.33 7.02 12.69
C MET A 278 -12.20 6.34 11.93
N ASP A 279 -12.21 5.01 11.98
CA ASP A 279 -11.56 4.15 11.00
C ASP A 279 -12.55 3.85 9.87
N VAL A 280 -12.25 4.31 8.65
CA VAL A 280 -13.02 3.93 7.46
C VAL A 280 -12.85 2.43 7.19
N ARG A 281 -13.85 1.76 6.61
CA ARG A 281 -13.80 0.33 6.27
C ARG A 281 -12.45 -0.08 5.66
N GLY A 282 -11.93 -1.22 6.12
CA GLY A 282 -10.61 -1.74 5.74
C GLY A 282 -9.41 -0.99 6.32
N ARG A 283 -9.57 -0.09 7.29
CA ARG A 283 -8.46 0.61 7.97
C ARG A 283 -8.57 0.42 9.48
N GLY A 284 -7.44 0.49 10.18
CA GLY A 284 -7.38 0.35 11.63
C GLY A 284 -8.15 -0.88 12.12
N LEU A 285 -9.08 -0.66 13.06
CA LEU A 285 -9.90 -1.74 13.63
C LEU A 285 -11.24 -1.96 12.90
N SER A 286 -11.52 -1.22 11.82
CA SER A 286 -12.70 -1.43 10.99
C SER A 286 -12.56 -2.67 10.13
N ALA A 287 -13.67 -3.41 9.99
CA ALA A 287 -13.72 -4.61 9.17
C ALA A 287 -13.29 -4.33 7.72
N ARG A 288 -12.60 -5.32 7.13
CA ARG A 288 -12.27 -5.35 5.70
C ARG A 288 -13.52 -5.68 4.89
N ASP A 289 -13.65 -5.05 3.73
CA ASP A 289 -14.76 -5.30 2.82
C ASP A 289 -14.42 -6.51 1.91
N PRO A 290 -15.26 -7.56 1.87
CA PRO A 290 -15.05 -8.68 0.97
C PRO A 290 -15.21 -8.31 -0.52
N GLN A 291 -15.72 -7.12 -0.84
CA GLN A 291 -15.84 -6.57 -2.19
C GLN A 291 -14.88 -5.37 -2.34
N PRO A 292 -13.65 -5.57 -2.84
CA PRO A 292 -12.64 -4.51 -2.96
C PRO A 292 -13.09 -3.26 -3.72
N LEU A 293 -14.07 -3.38 -4.62
CA LEU A 293 -14.58 -2.24 -5.38
C LEU A 293 -15.45 -1.29 -4.55
N ASN A 294 -15.92 -1.70 -3.37
CA ASN A 294 -16.64 -0.83 -2.44
C ASN A 294 -15.73 0.20 -1.75
N TYR A 295 -14.42 0.12 -1.94
CA TYR A 295 -13.45 1.04 -1.36
C TYR A 295 -13.43 2.42 -2.07
N HIS A 296 -14.55 3.15 -2.03
CA HIS A 296 -14.66 4.48 -2.63
C HIS A 296 -15.47 5.47 -1.76
N PRO A 297 -15.30 6.80 -1.96
CA PRO A 297 -15.94 7.83 -1.15
C PRO A 297 -17.47 7.72 -1.00
N GLY A 298 -18.18 7.25 -2.04
CA GLY A 298 -19.63 7.01 -1.97
C GLY A 298 -20.05 6.08 -0.82
N THR A 299 -19.45 4.89 -0.75
CA THR A 299 -19.71 3.91 0.31
C THR A 299 -19.25 4.43 1.66
N TYR A 300 -18.09 5.10 1.71
CA TYR A 300 -17.60 5.65 2.97
C TYR A 300 -18.54 6.74 3.53
N ALA A 301 -19.18 7.53 2.67
CA ALA A 301 -20.15 8.53 3.11
C ALA A 301 -21.43 7.89 3.68
N THR A 302 -21.87 6.74 3.15
CA THR A 302 -23.00 6.00 3.76
C THR A 302 -22.61 5.37 5.11
N ASP A 303 -21.36 4.95 5.27
CA ASP A 303 -20.83 4.51 6.57
C ASP A 303 -20.81 5.62 7.62
N VAL A 304 -20.49 6.84 7.21
CA VAL A 304 -20.56 8.03 8.07
C VAL A 304 -22.01 8.30 8.49
N VAL A 305 -22.98 8.18 7.58
CA VAL A 305 -24.40 8.31 7.94
C VAL A 305 -24.80 7.28 9.00
N ALA A 306 -24.38 6.02 8.83
CA ALA A 306 -24.63 4.97 9.81
C ALA A 306 -23.94 5.24 11.17
N LEU A 307 -22.73 5.81 11.17
CA LEU A 307 -22.06 6.24 12.41
C LEU A 307 -22.88 7.31 13.14
N LEU A 308 -23.32 8.35 12.41
CA LEU A 308 -24.10 9.44 12.99
C LEU A 308 -25.39 8.92 13.64
N GLU A 309 -26.08 8.00 12.96
CA GLU A 309 -27.30 7.36 13.49
C GLU A 309 -27.02 6.51 14.73
N ALA A 310 -25.99 5.66 14.68
CA ALA A 310 -25.61 4.82 15.81
C ALA A 310 -25.14 5.64 17.04
N ALA A 311 -24.52 6.78 16.80
CA ALA A 311 -24.03 7.68 17.86
C ALA A 311 -25.08 8.69 18.34
N GLY A 312 -26.27 8.74 17.73
CA GLY A 312 -27.32 9.72 18.05
C GLY A 312 -26.93 11.16 17.71
N ILE A 313 -26.12 11.36 16.67
CA ILE A 313 -25.59 12.67 16.26
C ILE A 313 -26.38 13.16 15.05
N GLU A 314 -27.21 14.19 15.26
CA GLU A 314 -27.95 14.82 14.17
C GLU A 314 -27.08 15.78 13.35
N ARG A 315 -26.12 16.45 14.01
CA ARG A 315 -25.29 17.50 13.42
C ARG A 315 -23.91 17.55 14.06
N ALA A 316 -22.87 17.74 13.25
CA ALA A 316 -21.47 17.71 13.67
C ALA A 316 -20.57 18.64 12.82
N VAL A 317 -19.38 18.94 13.35
CA VAL A 317 -18.26 19.50 12.58
C VAL A 317 -17.43 18.37 12.01
N PHE A 318 -17.00 18.48 10.75
CA PHE A 318 -16.20 17.44 10.09
C PHE A 318 -14.76 17.89 9.89
N VAL A 319 -13.79 17.08 10.29
CA VAL A 319 -12.36 17.29 10.03
C VAL A 319 -11.89 16.16 9.11
N GLY A 320 -11.76 16.46 7.82
CA GLY A 320 -11.44 15.47 6.80
C GLY A 320 -10.05 15.69 6.20
N THR A 321 -9.15 14.72 6.35
CA THR A 321 -7.82 14.74 5.73
C THR A 321 -7.80 13.96 4.44
N SER A 322 -7.33 14.55 3.33
CA SER A 322 -7.21 13.84 2.05
C SER A 322 -8.55 13.19 1.68
N MET A 323 -8.58 11.85 1.50
CA MET A 323 -9.80 11.06 1.33
C MET A 323 -10.95 11.46 2.29
N GLY A 324 -10.68 11.76 3.56
CA GLY A 324 -11.69 12.19 4.53
C GLY A 324 -12.43 13.48 4.13
N GLY A 325 -11.75 14.41 3.46
CA GLY A 325 -12.41 15.61 2.92
C GLY A 325 -13.24 15.31 1.68
N LEU A 326 -12.82 14.35 0.83
CA LEU A 326 -13.66 13.86 -0.27
C LEU A 326 -14.95 13.21 0.25
N ILE A 327 -14.85 12.40 1.30
CA ILE A 327 -16.00 11.78 1.98
C ILE A 327 -16.95 12.87 2.51
N THR A 328 -16.40 13.93 3.12
CA THR A 328 -17.19 15.07 3.62
C THR A 328 -17.92 15.82 2.49
N MET A 329 -17.27 16.01 1.34
CA MET A 329 -17.93 16.59 0.16
C MET A 329 -19.04 15.68 -0.39
N VAL A 330 -18.84 14.36 -0.46
CA VAL A 330 -19.88 13.42 -0.88
C VAL A 330 -21.04 13.36 0.12
N LEU A 331 -20.74 13.41 1.42
CA LEU A 331 -21.75 13.45 2.49
C LEU A 331 -22.70 14.63 2.32
N THR A 332 -22.24 15.75 1.76
CA THR A 332 -23.08 16.92 1.45
C THR A 332 -24.23 16.58 0.48
N SER A 333 -24.07 15.57 -0.38
CA SER A 333 -25.17 15.09 -1.26
C SER A 333 -26.14 14.13 -0.58
N LEU A 334 -25.72 13.49 0.52
CA LEU A 334 -26.52 12.46 1.21
C LEU A 334 -27.26 13.02 2.43
N LYS A 335 -26.57 13.85 3.22
CA LYS A 335 -27.04 14.36 4.53
C LYS A 335 -26.48 15.78 4.82
N PRO A 336 -26.74 16.77 3.95
CA PRO A 336 -26.15 18.11 4.07
C PRO A 336 -26.44 18.80 5.42
N GLU A 337 -27.58 18.52 6.04
CA GLU A 337 -28.02 19.07 7.32
C GLU A 337 -27.17 18.59 8.50
N ALA A 338 -26.51 17.42 8.36
CA ALA A 338 -25.65 16.88 9.40
C ALA A 338 -24.31 17.64 9.53
N ILE A 339 -23.93 18.42 8.52
CA ILE A 339 -22.63 19.12 8.48
C ILE A 339 -22.84 20.57 8.95
N ALA A 340 -22.37 20.89 10.16
CA ALA A 340 -22.38 22.25 10.71
C ALA A 340 -21.25 23.12 10.16
N ALA A 341 -20.07 22.53 10.02
CA ALA A 341 -18.87 23.14 9.46
C ALA A 341 -17.91 22.03 9.02
N ALA A 342 -16.91 22.37 8.20
CA ALA A 342 -15.90 21.42 7.77
C ALA A 342 -14.49 22.01 7.71
N VAL A 343 -13.52 21.15 7.97
CA VAL A 343 -12.10 21.37 7.71
C VAL A 343 -11.68 20.39 6.62
N LEU A 344 -11.24 20.92 5.48
CA LEU A 344 -10.58 20.17 4.43
C LEU A 344 -9.08 20.29 4.65
N ASN A 345 -8.45 19.21 5.11
CA ASN A 345 -7.01 19.15 5.31
C ASN A 345 -6.33 18.59 4.05
N ASP A 346 -5.73 19.52 3.32
CA ASP A 346 -4.94 19.35 2.11
C ASP A 346 -5.66 18.53 1.02
N VAL A 347 -6.91 18.89 0.78
CA VAL A 347 -7.78 18.26 -0.23
C VAL A 347 -8.84 19.23 -0.75
N GLY A 348 -9.30 19.03 -1.98
CA GLY A 348 -10.29 19.87 -2.63
C GLY A 348 -11.05 19.16 -3.76
N PRO A 349 -11.90 19.90 -4.50
CA PRO A 349 -12.66 19.38 -5.64
C PRO A 349 -11.79 19.02 -6.84
N GLU A 350 -10.52 19.43 -6.81
CA GLU A 350 -9.53 19.17 -7.84
C GLU A 350 -8.25 18.71 -7.14
N LEU A 351 -7.57 17.73 -7.73
CA LEU A 351 -6.35 17.13 -7.16
C LEU A 351 -5.27 17.12 -8.23
N SER A 352 -4.05 17.52 -7.84
CA SER A 352 -2.91 17.52 -8.75
C SER A 352 -2.57 16.09 -9.20
N PRO A 353 -2.35 15.87 -10.52
CA PRO A 353 -1.89 14.59 -11.04
C PRO A 353 -0.56 14.11 -10.42
N VAL A 354 0.29 15.04 -9.97
CA VAL A 354 1.58 14.72 -9.34
C VAL A 354 1.35 13.99 -8.01
N GLY A 355 0.59 14.59 -7.10
CA GLY A 355 0.22 13.97 -5.83
C GLY A 355 -0.56 12.66 -6.02
N LEU A 356 -1.48 12.61 -6.99
CA LEU A 356 -2.22 11.38 -7.31
C LEU A 356 -1.29 10.24 -7.76
N ALA A 357 -0.31 10.53 -8.62
CA ALA A 357 0.66 9.54 -9.08
C ALA A 357 1.54 9.02 -7.93
N ARG A 358 1.98 9.91 -7.02
CA ARG A 358 2.73 9.51 -5.82
C ARG A 358 1.89 8.60 -4.91
N ILE A 359 0.65 8.98 -4.62
CA ILE A 359 -0.27 8.21 -3.77
C ILE A 359 -0.55 6.83 -4.36
N ALA A 360 -0.81 6.77 -5.67
CA ALA A 360 -0.98 5.51 -6.39
C ALA A 360 0.28 4.62 -6.34
N GLY A 361 1.47 5.23 -6.26
CA GLY A 361 2.75 4.54 -6.22
C GLY A 361 2.99 3.68 -4.97
N TYR A 362 2.38 4.03 -3.83
CA TYR A 362 2.55 3.28 -2.58
C TYR A 362 1.26 2.62 -2.05
N THR A 363 0.08 3.02 -2.53
CA THR A 363 -1.19 2.48 -2.02
C THR A 363 -1.36 1.00 -2.37
N GLY A 364 -1.73 0.18 -1.37
CA GLY A 364 -1.96 -1.25 -1.55
C GLY A 364 -0.69 -2.08 -1.68
N LEU A 365 0.47 -1.51 -1.35
CA LEU A 365 1.71 -2.27 -1.16
C LEU A 365 1.66 -2.99 0.18
N ALA A 366 1.04 -4.17 0.21
CA ALA A 366 1.06 -5.05 1.37
C ALA A 366 2.51 -5.38 1.74
N SER A 367 2.96 -4.91 2.90
CA SER A 367 4.34 -5.05 3.35
C SER A 367 4.33 -5.46 4.81
N HIS A 368 4.95 -6.61 5.09
CA HIS A 368 5.26 -7.08 6.42
C HIS A 368 6.71 -6.73 6.73
N PHE A 369 6.96 -6.13 7.89
CA PHE A 369 8.27 -5.66 8.34
C PHE A 369 8.68 -6.44 9.57
N ALA A 370 9.82 -7.15 9.50
CA ALA A 370 10.30 -7.97 10.62
C ALA A 370 10.80 -7.13 11.81
N THR A 371 11.15 -5.87 11.59
CA THR A 371 11.67 -4.98 12.65
C THR A 371 10.97 -3.63 12.62
N TRP A 372 10.93 -3.00 13.80
CA TRP A 372 10.37 -1.67 13.96
C TRP A 372 11.14 -0.63 13.13
N ASP A 373 12.48 -0.69 13.14
CA ASP A 373 13.33 0.19 12.33
C ASP A 373 13.01 0.10 10.83
N ALA A 374 12.66 -1.09 10.32
CA ALA A 374 12.26 -1.26 8.93
C ALA A 374 10.89 -0.63 8.64
N ALA A 375 9.95 -0.73 9.58
CA ALA A 375 8.64 -0.06 9.49
C ALA A 375 8.80 1.47 9.52
N VAL A 376 9.64 2.00 10.41
CA VAL A 376 9.99 3.44 10.49
C VAL A 376 10.64 3.92 9.20
N ALA A 377 11.61 3.17 8.67
CA ALA A 377 12.27 3.51 7.41
C ALA A 377 11.29 3.53 6.23
N TYR A 378 10.31 2.62 6.19
CA TYR A 378 9.26 2.64 5.19
C TYR A 378 8.31 3.84 5.35
N ALA A 379 7.87 4.12 6.58
CA ALA A 379 7.02 5.28 6.87
C ALA A 379 7.70 6.58 6.40
N LYS A 380 9.00 6.71 6.67
CA LYS A 380 9.82 7.82 6.16
C LYS A 380 9.87 7.83 4.63
N ALA A 381 10.22 6.72 3.99
CA ALA A 381 10.42 6.68 2.55
C ALA A 381 9.19 7.13 1.73
N ILE A 382 7.97 6.88 2.20
CA ILE A 382 6.75 7.26 1.48
C ILE A 382 6.21 8.65 1.86
N ASN A 383 6.72 9.27 2.94
CA ASN A 383 6.21 10.55 3.46
C ASN A 383 7.27 11.66 3.62
N GLU A 384 8.57 11.38 3.51
CA GLU A 384 9.63 12.37 3.78
C GLU A 384 9.55 13.61 2.88
N ALA A 385 9.03 13.46 1.67
CA ALA A 385 8.77 14.58 0.77
C ALA A 385 7.74 15.57 1.34
N ALA A 386 6.79 15.09 2.15
CA ALA A 386 5.80 15.93 2.82
C ALA A 386 6.29 16.46 4.18
N PHE A 387 7.31 15.86 4.78
CA PHE A 387 7.81 16.23 6.10
C PHE A 387 9.35 16.31 6.13
N PRO A 388 9.95 17.25 5.38
CA PRO A 388 11.41 17.35 5.26
C PRO A 388 12.11 17.69 6.59
N ALA A 389 11.39 18.29 7.54
CA ALA A 389 11.90 18.67 8.85
C ALA A 389 11.83 17.56 9.91
N TYR A 390 11.18 16.42 9.63
CA TYR A 390 11.00 15.36 10.63
C TYR A 390 12.31 14.67 11.01
N GLY A 391 12.56 14.63 12.32
CA GLY A 391 13.66 13.89 12.94
C GLY A 391 13.31 12.43 13.23
N ALA A 392 14.24 11.70 13.83
CA ALA A 392 14.07 10.27 14.12
C ALA A 392 12.85 9.97 15.01
N GLN A 393 12.60 10.81 16.02
CA GLN A 393 11.46 10.65 16.92
C GLN A 393 10.12 10.89 16.21
N ASP A 394 10.05 11.88 15.32
CA ASP A 394 8.83 12.16 14.55
C ASP A 394 8.48 10.97 13.65
N TRP A 395 9.48 10.35 13.02
CA TRP A 395 9.28 9.14 12.21
C TRP A 395 8.88 7.91 13.03
N ASP A 396 9.38 7.78 14.26
CA ASP A 396 8.93 6.74 15.19
C ASP A 396 7.44 6.89 15.50
N VAL A 397 7.00 8.09 15.90
CA VAL A 397 5.58 8.37 16.18
C VAL A 397 4.73 8.18 14.93
N PHE A 398 5.17 8.69 13.78
CA PHE A 398 4.45 8.55 12.53
C PHE A 398 4.28 7.07 12.14
N ALA A 399 5.30 6.24 12.34
CA ALA A 399 5.20 4.81 12.10
C ALA A 399 4.19 4.12 13.04
N ARG A 400 4.10 4.51 14.32
CA ARG A 400 3.08 3.96 15.26
C ARG A 400 1.65 4.20 14.78
N ARG A 401 1.44 5.30 14.06
CA ARG A 401 0.15 5.61 13.44
C ARG A 401 -0.12 4.81 12.16
N LEU A 402 0.92 4.26 11.50
CA LEU A 402 0.78 3.50 10.25
C LEU A 402 0.65 2.00 10.48
N PHE A 403 1.32 1.48 11.49
CA PHE A 403 1.58 0.05 11.63
C PHE A 403 0.82 -0.58 12.79
N ASP A 404 0.35 -1.80 12.57
CA ASP A 404 -0.07 -2.72 13.62
C ASP A 404 1.02 -3.80 13.79
N GLN A 405 1.12 -4.35 14.99
CA GLN A 405 1.95 -5.52 15.23
C GLN A 405 1.14 -6.78 14.92
N GLU A 406 1.69 -7.65 14.07
CA GLU A 406 1.09 -8.93 13.69
C GLU A 406 2.15 -10.01 13.88
N GLY A 407 1.96 -10.89 14.87
CA GLY A 407 2.97 -11.87 15.27
C GLY A 407 4.25 -11.21 15.76
N ASP A 408 5.38 -11.57 15.15
CA ASP A 408 6.71 -11.03 15.44
C ASP A 408 7.10 -9.84 14.55
N GLY A 409 6.21 -9.38 13.66
CA GLY A 409 6.45 -8.26 12.76
C GLY A 409 5.38 -7.18 12.77
N PHE A 410 5.49 -6.27 11.79
CA PHE A 410 4.66 -5.09 11.65
C PHE A 410 4.03 -5.04 10.26
N VAL A 411 2.74 -4.72 10.20
CA VAL A 411 1.98 -4.59 8.96
C VAL A 411 1.27 -3.26 8.91
N LEU A 412 1.04 -2.75 7.70
CA LEU A 412 0.24 -1.53 7.54
C LEU A 412 -1.17 -1.77 8.08
N ALA A 413 -1.67 -0.83 8.87
CA ALA A 413 -2.98 -0.88 9.51
C ALA A 413 -4.12 -0.55 8.54
N TYR A 414 -4.10 -1.20 7.37
CA TYR A 414 -5.14 -1.13 6.35
C TYR A 414 -5.13 -2.39 5.46
N ASP A 415 -6.25 -2.63 4.80
CA ASP A 415 -6.44 -3.67 3.81
C ASP A 415 -5.76 -3.31 2.47
N PRO A 416 -4.78 -4.08 1.98
CA PRO A 416 -4.14 -3.81 0.69
C PRO A 416 -5.11 -3.65 -0.50
N ASP A 417 -6.30 -4.24 -0.42
CA ASP A 417 -7.32 -4.20 -1.45
C ASP A 417 -8.00 -2.82 -1.60
N ILE A 418 -7.72 -1.86 -0.73
CA ILE A 418 -8.12 -0.45 -0.92
C ILE A 418 -7.54 0.16 -2.20
N SER A 419 -6.52 -0.48 -2.78
CA SER A 419 -5.94 -0.10 -4.08
C SER A 419 -6.75 -0.58 -5.28
N ALA A 420 -7.73 -1.48 -5.11
CA ALA A 420 -8.46 -2.10 -6.21
C ALA A 420 -9.24 -1.08 -7.07
N PRO A 421 -9.96 -0.09 -6.51
CA PRO A 421 -10.65 0.93 -7.32
C PRO A 421 -9.68 1.80 -8.12
N ILE A 422 -8.53 2.14 -7.55
CA ILE A 422 -7.48 2.92 -8.23
C ILE A 422 -6.94 2.12 -9.43
N LYS A 423 -6.63 0.84 -9.22
CA LYS A 423 -6.17 -0.06 -10.28
C LYS A 423 -7.23 -0.25 -11.36
N ALA A 424 -8.50 -0.40 -10.99
CA ALA A 424 -9.61 -0.53 -11.93
C ALA A 424 -9.78 0.73 -12.80
N ALA A 425 -9.72 1.91 -12.17
CA ALA A 425 -9.78 3.20 -12.89
C ALA A 425 -8.60 3.36 -13.87
N ALA A 426 -7.38 3.03 -13.44
CA ALA A 426 -6.20 3.06 -14.31
C ALA A 426 -6.31 2.09 -15.50
N GLN A 427 -6.84 0.88 -15.27
CA GLN A 427 -7.08 -0.11 -16.33
C GLN A 427 -8.16 0.36 -17.32
N ALA A 428 -9.24 0.95 -16.83
CA ALA A 428 -10.30 1.50 -17.67
C ALA A 428 -9.75 2.63 -18.55
N ALA A 429 -9.00 3.58 -17.97
CA ALA A 429 -8.37 4.68 -18.71
C ALA A 429 -7.41 4.18 -19.79
N ALA A 430 -6.55 3.20 -19.46
CA ALA A 430 -5.63 2.61 -20.43
C ALA A 430 -6.36 1.89 -21.59
N LYS A 431 -7.47 1.20 -21.28
CA LYS A 431 -8.32 0.56 -22.30
C LYS A 431 -8.94 1.59 -23.24
N THR A 432 -9.56 2.64 -22.69
CA THR A 432 -10.16 3.71 -23.48
C THR A 432 -9.15 4.38 -24.40
N GLN A 433 -7.94 4.65 -23.90
CA GLN A 433 -6.85 5.21 -24.71
C GLN A 433 -6.40 4.27 -25.83
N ALA A 434 -6.28 2.97 -25.56
CA ALA A 434 -5.91 1.97 -26.58
C ALA A 434 -6.98 1.82 -27.68
N GLU A 435 -8.24 2.08 -27.36
CA GLU A 435 -9.37 2.07 -28.30
C GLU A 435 -9.53 3.43 -29.03
N GLY A 436 -8.58 4.35 -28.88
CA GLY A 436 -8.63 5.69 -29.50
C GLY A 436 -9.64 6.65 -28.88
N GLY A 437 -10.23 6.26 -27.74
CA GLY A 437 -11.14 7.09 -26.96
C GLY A 437 -10.40 7.99 -25.97
N GLN A 438 -11.07 9.03 -25.52
CA GLN A 438 -10.58 9.90 -24.44
C GLN A 438 -11.03 9.30 -23.09
N ALA A 439 -10.09 9.07 -22.18
CA ALA A 439 -10.42 8.60 -20.84
C ALA A 439 -11.45 9.56 -20.21
N LEU A 440 -12.49 8.99 -19.59
CA LEU A 440 -13.47 9.76 -18.83
C LEU A 440 -12.72 10.59 -17.79
N ALA A 441 -12.93 11.91 -17.82
CA ALA A 441 -12.41 12.79 -16.80
C ALA A 441 -12.95 12.35 -15.42
N PRO A 442 -12.16 12.51 -14.34
CA PRO A 442 -12.69 12.34 -12.99
C PRO A 442 -13.98 13.15 -12.81
N PRO A 443 -14.94 12.67 -12.00
CA PRO A 443 -16.16 13.41 -11.73
C PRO A 443 -15.84 14.83 -11.24
N ASP A 444 -16.54 15.83 -11.78
CA ASP A 444 -16.40 17.21 -11.31
C ASP A 444 -16.96 17.31 -9.87
N MET A 445 -16.07 17.56 -8.91
CA MET A 445 -16.41 17.68 -7.50
C MET A 445 -16.72 19.12 -7.08
N TYR A 446 -16.54 20.12 -7.96
CA TYR A 446 -16.83 21.52 -7.62
C TYR A 446 -18.30 21.77 -7.22
N PRO A 447 -19.32 21.10 -7.80
CA PRO A 447 -20.69 21.23 -7.32
C PRO A 447 -20.85 20.84 -5.86
N LEU A 448 -20.23 19.73 -5.43
CA LEU A 448 -20.26 19.27 -4.04
C LEU A 448 -19.47 20.20 -3.12
N PHE A 449 -18.29 20.66 -3.56
CA PHE A 449 -17.49 21.63 -2.82
C PHE A 449 -18.23 22.95 -2.60
N ARG A 450 -18.87 23.51 -3.64
CA ARG A 450 -19.69 24.72 -3.51
C ARG A 450 -20.89 24.51 -2.59
N ALA A 451 -21.53 23.34 -2.66
CA ALA A 451 -22.62 23.00 -1.75
C ALA A 451 -22.12 22.88 -0.29
N LEU A 452 -20.93 22.32 -0.09
CA LEU A 452 -20.29 22.22 1.23
C LEU A 452 -19.90 23.59 1.77
N ALA A 453 -19.42 24.50 0.92
CA ALA A 453 -19.07 25.87 1.32
C ALA A 453 -20.30 26.77 1.53
N LYS A 454 -21.47 26.36 1.04
CA LYS A 454 -22.68 27.18 1.08
C LYS A 454 -23.26 27.21 2.49
N ASP A 455 -23.44 28.45 2.99
CA ASP A 455 -24.13 28.80 4.25
C ASP A 455 -23.54 28.12 5.50
N ARG A 456 -22.27 27.69 5.45
CA ARG A 456 -21.58 27.08 6.60
C ARG A 456 -20.08 27.39 6.59
N PRO A 457 -19.44 27.50 7.76
CA PRO A 457 -17.99 27.69 7.82
C PRO A 457 -17.22 26.52 7.21
N LEU A 458 -16.28 26.86 6.33
CA LEU A 458 -15.36 25.93 5.69
C LEU A 458 -13.94 26.45 5.88
N LEU A 459 -13.03 25.57 6.29
CA LEU A 459 -11.60 25.85 6.39
C LEU A 459 -10.83 24.93 5.44
N LEU A 460 -9.96 25.50 4.61
CA LEU A 460 -8.89 24.78 3.94
C LEU A 460 -7.60 24.95 4.73
N VAL A 461 -7.06 23.83 5.23
CA VAL A 461 -5.68 23.74 5.74
C VAL A 461 -4.82 23.19 4.61
N ARG A 462 -3.82 23.93 4.15
CA ARG A 462 -2.92 23.52 3.06
C ARG A 462 -1.49 23.41 3.59
N GLY A 463 -0.76 22.37 3.18
CA GLY A 463 0.70 22.34 3.35
C GLY A 463 1.39 23.25 2.32
N GLU A 464 2.31 24.11 2.75
CA GLU A 464 3.06 25.03 1.87
C GLU A 464 3.64 24.31 0.64
N ILE A 465 4.23 23.13 0.87
CA ILE A 465 4.89 22.30 -0.16
C ILE A 465 4.02 21.14 -0.64
N SER A 466 2.69 21.24 -0.50
CA SER A 466 1.76 20.21 -0.98
C SER A 466 1.90 19.98 -2.49
N ASP A 467 2.01 18.71 -2.86
CA ASP A 467 1.98 18.23 -4.25
C ASP A 467 0.60 17.74 -4.70
N LEU A 468 -0.41 17.83 -3.83
CA LEU A 468 -1.79 17.43 -4.11
C LEU A 468 -2.71 18.63 -4.30
N ILE A 469 -2.62 19.61 -3.38
CA ILE A 469 -3.28 20.91 -3.50
C ILE A 469 -2.19 21.95 -3.72
N ASP A 470 -1.83 22.17 -4.98
CA ASP A 470 -0.91 23.23 -5.35
C ASP A 470 -1.54 24.62 -5.16
N VAL A 471 -0.71 25.66 -5.30
CA VAL A 471 -1.10 27.06 -5.07
C VAL A 471 -2.21 27.47 -6.04
N GLU A 472 -2.16 26.97 -7.28
CA GLU A 472 -3.13 27.26 -8.31
C GLU A 472 -4.48 26.60 -8.04
N ILE A 473 -4.50 25.35 -7.57
CA ILE A 473 -5.71 24.64 -7.13
C ILE A 473 -6.31 25.38 -5.93
N ALA A 474 -5.50 25.73 -4.92
CA ALA A 474 -5.97 26.48 -3.76
C ALA A 474 -6.58 27.84 -4.15
N ALA A 475 -5.98 28.55 -5.11
CA ALA A 475 -6.52 29.80 -5.65
C ALA A 475 -7.89 29.57 -6.33
N ARG A 476 -8.05 28.51 -7.12
CA ARG A 476 -9.35 28.15 -7.73
C ARG A 476 -10.40 27.78 -6.68
N MET A 477 -10.02 27.06 -5.63
CA MET A 477 -10.93 26.74 -4.51
C MET A 477 -11.41 28.00 -3.80
N ARG A 478 -10.50 28.94 -3.50
CA ARG A 478 -10.85 30.23 -2.88
C ARG A 478 -11.72 31.10 -3.79
N ALA A 479 -11.51 31.04 -5.10
CA ALA A 479 -12.40 31.71 -6.05
C ALA A 479 -13.80 31.08 -6.09
N ALA A 480 -13.90 29.75 -5.96
CA ALA A 480 -15.16 29.03 -5.94
C ALA A 480 -15.92 29.13 -4.61
N ALA A 481 -15.22 29.41 -3.50
CA ALA A 481 -15.79 29.62 -2.16
C ALA A 481 -15.09 30.81 -1.47
N PRO A 482 -15.51 32.07 -1.77
CA PRO A 482 -14.82 33.26 -1.28
C PRO A 482 -14.77 33.41 0.25
N ASP A 483 -15.78 32.88 0.94
CA ASP A 483 -15.89 32.92 2.41
C ASP A 483 -15.16 31.76 3.11
N MET A 484 -14.56 30.84 2.35
CA MET A 484 -13.77 29.75 2.91
C MET A 484 -12.52 30.32 3.59
N ALA A 485 -12.35 30.01 4.88
CA ALA A 485 -11.13 30.30 5.59
C ALA A 485 -9.97 29.49 5.00
N TYR A 486 -8.77 30.07 4.98
CA TYR A 486 -7.59 29.45 4.41
C TYR A 486 -6.42 29.64 5.36
N VAL A 487 -5.69 28.57 5.62
CA VAL A 487 -4.41 28.61 6.32
C VAL A 487 -3.39 27.74 5.59
N GLU A 488 -2.15 28.22 5.57
CA GLU A 488 -1.02 27.50 5.03
C GLU A 488 -0.08 27.10 6.18
N VAL A 489 0.41 25.87 6.15
CA VAL A 489 1.34 25.30 7.14
C VAL A 489 2.74 25.27 6.54
N PRO A 490 3.69 26.09 7.05
CA PRO A 490 5.04 26.20 6.49
C PRO A 490 5.81 24.88 6.53
N GLY A 491 6.56 24.58 5.46
CA GLY A 491 7.47 23.43 5.39
C GLY A 491 6.82 22.05 5.42
N VAL A 492 5.49 21.96 5.31
CA VAL A 492 4.73 20.71 5.33
C VAL A 492 4.03 20.50 3.98
N GLY A 493 4.00 19.26 3.50
CA GLY A 493 3.35 18.86 2.26
C GLY A 493 2.01 18.16 2.49
N HIS A 494 1.62 17.26 1.58
CA HIS A 494 0.40 16.47 1.73
C HIS A 494 0.58 15.35 2.77
N ALA A 495 -0.01 15.43 3.97
CA ALA A 495 -0.87 16.50 4.49
C ALA A 495 -0.43 16.95 5.89
N PRO A 496 -0.70 18.21 6.30
CA PRO A 496 -0.51 18.65 7.69
C PRO A 496 -1.12 17.70 8.72
N MET A 497 -0.48 17.56 9.87
CA MET A 497 -0.93 16.68 10.96
C MET A 497 -1.98 17.34 11.87
N LEU A 498 -2.32 18.60 11.58
CA LEU A 498 -3.33 19.42 12.28
C LEU A 498 -2.97 19.82 13.71
N SER A 499 -1.78 19.42 14.17
CA SER A 499 -1.22 19.79 15.47
C SER A 499 -0.28 21.00 15.38
N GLU A 500 0.10 21.40 14.16
CA GLU A 500 0.89 22.59 13.88
C GLU A 500 0.18 23.86 14.37
N PRO A 501 0.91 24.87 14.88
CA PRO A 501 0.30 26.07 15.47
C PRO A 501 -0.69 26.80 14.55
N GLU A 502 -0.35 26.92 13.27
CA GLU A 502 -1.17 27.58 12.24
C GLU A 502 -2.46 26.81 12.00
N ALA A 503 -2.36 25.50 11.80
CA ALA A 503 -3.50 24.62 11.59
C ALA A 503 -4.42 24.60 12.82
N TRP A 504 -3.85 24.40 14.01
CA TRP A 504 -4.61 24.39 15.26
C TRP A 504 -5.33 25.72 15.51
N SER A 505 -4.64 26.85 15.35
CA SER A 505 -5.26 28.17 15.55
C SER A 505 -6.44 28.41 14.60
N ALA A 506 -6.34 27.95 13.35
CA ALA A 506 -7.42 28.06 12.39
C ALA A 506 -8.61 27.13 12.73
N ILE A 507 -8.33 25.88 13.14
CA ILE A 507 -9.35 24.92 13.57
C ILE A 507 -10.08 25.44 14.81
N GLU A 508 -9.35 25.91 15.82
CA GLU A 508 -9.91 26.46 17.05
C GLU A 508 -10.83 27.65 16.78
N LYS A 509 -10.43 28.57 15.88
CA LYS A 509 -11.29 29.68 15.44
C LYS A 509 -12.58 29.20 14.76
N LEU A 510 -12.48 28.19 13.89
CA LEU A 510 -13.67 27.60 13.25
C LEU A 510 -14.59 26.95 14.27
N LEU A 511 -14.03 26.20 15.24
CA LEU A 511 -14.82 25.58 16.30
C LEU A 511 -15.51 26.62 17.19
N HIS A 512 -14.84 27.72 17.54
CA HIS A 512 -15.44 28.81 18.30
C HIS A 512 -16.56 29.55 17.56
N ALA A 513 -16.53 29.57 16.23
CA ALA A 513 -17.59 30.17 15.43
C ALA A 513 -18.87 29.31 15.38
N ILE A 514 -18.80 28.05 15.79
CA ILE A 514 -19.93 27.11 15.80
C ILE A 514 -20.41 26.88 17.24
N PRO A 515 -21.68 27.19 17.54
CA PRO A 515 -22.27 27.04 18.87
C PRO A 515 -22.16 25.65 19.48
#